data_AF-A0A7D4UKI4-F1
#
_entry.id   AF-A0A7D4UKI4-F1
#
_cell.length_a   1.000
_cell.length_b   1.000
_cell.length_c   1.000
_cell.angle_alpha   90.00
_cell.angle_beta   90.00
_cell.angle_gamma   90.00
#
_symmetry.space_group_name_H-M   'P 1'
#
loop_
_entity.id
_entity.type
_entity.pdbx_description
1 polymer ?
#
loop_
_entity_poly.entity_id
_entity_poly.type
_entity_poly.pdbx_seq_one_letter_code
_entity_poly.pdbx_strand_id
1 'polypeptide(L)'
;MEETLFNKKPLSIGQKVERIRTFRGFKQEYLANKLGVSQQTVSKIEQQEEIEEELLKQIAYALGVTPEVIKNFDEDRITYHINNVYDVHDFEIKDNGNFIAQQVNPIEKIAELYERLLQSEREKLELLKNQNKA
;
A
#
# COMPACT_ATOMS: atom_id res chain seq x y z
N MET A 1 4.03 16.42 37.86
CA MET A 1 3.53 16.66 36.50
C MET A 1 3.05 15.32 36.01
N GLU A 2 1.74 15.14 35.93
CA GLU A 2 1.15 13.89 35.44
C GLU A 2 1.50 13.75 33.96
N GLU A 3 2.19 12.65 33.64
CA GLU A 3 2.44 12.19 32.29
C GLU A 3 1.09 11.74 31.72
N THR A 4 0.37 12.66 31.06
CA THR A 4 -0.84 12.32 30.32
C THR A 4 -0.44 11.49 29.12
N LEU A 5 -0.28 10.18 29.35
CA LEU A 5 -0.27 9.17 28.31
C LEU A 5 -1.49 9.44 27.42
N PHE A 6 -1.25 9.94 26.22
CA PHE A 6 -2.26 10.06 25.17
C PHE A 6 -2.77 8.65 24.87
N ASN A 7 -3.80 8.23 25.61
CA ASN A 7 -4.42 6.93 25.46
C ASN A 7 -5.29 6.99 24.21
N LYS A 8 -4.67 6.82 23.03
CA LYS A 8 -5.36 6.79 21.73
C LYS A 8 -6.36 5.64 21.79
N LYS A 9 -7.66 5.97 21.94
CA LYS A 9 -8.73 4.96 21.96
C LYS A 9 -8.57 4.08 20.70
N PRO A 10 -8.63 2.74 20.83
CA PRO A 10 -8.55 1.87 19.66
C PRO A 10 -9.65 2.23 18.67
N LEU A 11 -9.29 2.27 17.38
CA LEU A 11 -10.23 2.54 16.31
C LEU A 11 -11.32 1.47 16.30
N SER A 12 -12.57 1.90 16.14
CA SER A 12 -13.67 0.98 15.88
C SER A 12 -13.56 0.33 14.50
N ILE A 13 -14.34 -0.73 14.24
CA ILE A 13 -14.37 -1.36 12.91
C ILE A 13 -14.86 -0.36 11.84
N GLY A 14 -15.89 0.43 12.13
CA GLY A 14 -16.36 1.48 11.21
C GLY A 14 -15.29 2.53 10.90
N GLN A 15 -14.54 2.97 11.91
CA GLN A 15 -13.44 3.93 11.72
C GLN A 15 -12.30 3.33 10.89
N LYS A 16 -12.00 2.04 11.06
CA LYS A 16 -11.01 1.33 10.22
C LYS A 16 -11.46 1.29 8.75
N VAL A 17 -12.75 1.06 8.49
CA VAL A 17 -13.33 1.13 7.14
C VAL A 17 -13.16 2.53 6.53
N GLU A 18 -13.47 3.58 7.29
CA GLU A 18 -13.30 4.98 6.84
C GLU A 18 -11.84 5.27 6.45
N ARG A 19 -10.90 4.87 7.31
CA ARG A 19 -9.46 5.07 7.08
C ARG A 19 -8.99 4.34 5.83
N ILE A 20 -9.32 3.06 5.69
CA ILE A 20 -8.94 2.29 4.49
C ILE A 20 -9.55 2.91 3.23
N ARG A 21 -10.84 3.31 3.28
CA ARG A 21 -11.51 3.94 2.15
C ARG A 21 -10.80 5.22 1.71
N THR A 22 -10.47 6.08 2.68
CA THR A 22 -9.78 7.36 2.41
C THR A 22 -8.35 7.15 1.92
N PHE A 23 -7.61 6.17 2.47
CA PHE A 23 -6.30 5.77 1.97
C PHE A 23 -6.34 5.29 0.51
N ARG A 24 -7.43 4.64 0.09
CA ARG A 24 -7.66 4.26 -1.31
C ARG A 24 -8.12 5.43 -2.21
N GLY A 25 -8.34 6.62 -1.65
CA GLY A 25 -8.83 7.78 -2.39
C GLY A 25 -10.32 7.69 -2.76
N PHE A 26 -11.09 6.79 -2.15
CA PHE A 26 -12.50 6.59 -2.46
C PHE A 26 -13.39 7.55 -1.67
N LYS A 27 -14.36 8.16 -2.35
CA LYS A 27 -15.47 8.88 -1.70
C LYS A 27 -16.49 7.90 -1.11
N GLN A 28 -17.29 8.32 -0.14
CA GLN A 28 -18.35 7.47 0.41
C GLN A 28 -19.36 7.02 -0.67
N GLU A 29 -19.61 7.85 -1.68
CA GLU A 29 -20.44 7.50 -2.84
C GLU A 29 -19.93 6.27 -3.59
N TYR A 30 -18.60 6.08 -3.69
CA TYR A 30 -18.03 4.91 -4.35
C TYR A 30 -18.43 3.62 -3.62
N LEU A 31 -18.24 3.60 -2.29
CA LEU A 31 -18.58 2.45 -1.47
C LEU A 31 -20.10 2.22 -1.43
N ALA A 32 -20.88 3.29 -1.40
CA ALA A 32 -22.34 3.24 -1.45
C ALA A 32 -22.83 2.58 -2.74
N ASN A 33 -22.30 2.99 -3.89
CA ASN A 33 -22.60 2.39 -5.19
C ASN A 33 -22.21 0.91 -5.26
N LYS A 34 -21.08 0.52 -4.66
CA LYS A 34 -20.63 -0.88 -4.63
C LYS A 34 -21.51 -1.76 -3.75
N LEU A 35 -22.03 -1.22 -2.65
CA LEU A 35 -22.90 -1.94 -1.72
C LEU A 35 -24.39 -1.85 -2.09
N GLY A 36 -24.75 -1.04 -3.10
CA GLY A 36 -26.15 -0.82 -3.46
C GLY A 36 -26.95 -0.05 -2.39
N VAL A 37 -26.27 0.78 -1.60
CA VAL A 37 -26.88 1.56 -0.51
C VAL A 37 -26.69 3.07 -0.75
N SER A 38 -27.28 3.91 0.10
CA SER A 38 -27.07 5.35 0.03
C SER A 38 -25.75 5.78 0.70
N GLN A 39 -25.25 6.96 0.32
CA GLN A 39 -24.06 7.56 0.96
C GLN A 39 -24.27 7.78 2.47
N GLN A 40 -25.50 8.11 2.90
CA GLN A 40 -25.80 8.27 4.34
C GLN A 40 -25.70 6.93 5.08
N THR A 41 -26.06 5.82 4.44
CA THR A 41 -25.88 4.48 5.03
C THR A 41 -24.41 4.18 5.22
N VAL A 42 -23.55 4.47 4.24
CA VAL A 42 -22.09 4.32 4.40
C VAL A 42 -21.56 5.18 5.54
N SER A 43 -22.00 6.44 5.64
CA SER A 43 -21.60 7.30 6.75
C SER A 43 -22.00 6.74 8.11
N LYS A 44 -23.17 6.08 8.22
CA LYS A 44 -23.60 5.41 9.45
C LYS A 44 -22.73 4.20 9.74
N ILE A 45 -22.43 3.37 8.73
CA ILE A 45 -21.56 2.19 8.86
C ILE A 45 -20.18 2.60 9.41
N GLU A 46 -19.60 3.67 8.90
CA GLU A 46 -18.29 4.18 9.34
C GLU A 46 -18.27 4.68 10.79
N GLN A 47 -19.43 5.00 11.36
CA GLN A 47 -19.57 5.40 12.76
C GLN A 47 -19.87 4.22 13.70
N GLN A 48 -20.10 3.01 13.18
CA GLN A 48 -20.40 1.85 14.01
C GLN A 48 -19.15 1.34 14.75
N GLU A 49 -19.36 0.88 15.98
CA GLU A 49 -18.30 0.20 16.75
C GLU A 49 -17.98 -1.17 16.14
N GLU A 50 -19.03 -1.91 15.77
CA GLU A 50 -18.96 -3.24 15.15
C GLU A 50 -19.80 -3.29 13.86
N ILE A 51 -19.41 -4.16 12.94
CA ILE A 51 -20.10 -4.41 11.68
C ILE A 51 -20.33 -5.92 11.58
N GLU A 52 -21.51 -6.34 11.15
CA GLU A 52 -21.83 -7.74 10.91
C GLU A 52 -20.85 -8.38 9.91
N GLU A 53 -20.42 -9.60 10.18
CA GLU A 53 -19.36 -10.29 9.44
C GLU A 53 -19.63 -10.35 7.93
N GLU A 54 -20.88 -10.58 7.52
CA GLU A 54 -21.24 -10.68 6.11
C GLU A 54 -21.17 -9.32 5.41
N LEU A 55 -21.63 -8.26 6.07
CA LEU A 55 -21.50 -6.89 5.57
C LEU A 55 -20.03 -6.47 5.52
N LEU A 56 -19.23 -6.85 6.52
CA LEU A 56 -17.79 -6.57 6.54
C LEU A 56 -17.07 -7.21 5.35
N LYS A 57 -17.43 -8.44 4.97
CA LYS A 57 -16.90 -9.10 3.76
C LYS A 57 -17.25 -8.34 2.49
N GLN A 58 -18.49 -7.88 2.36
CA GLN A 58 -18.91 -7.08 1.20
C GLN A 58 -18.14 -5.75 1.12
N ILE A 59 -17.97 -5.08 2.26
CA ILE A 59 -17.17 -3.86 2.37
C ILE A 59 -15.72 -4.13 1.98
N ALA A 60 -15.11 -5.20 2.51
CA ALA A 60 -13.73 -5.58 2.21
C ALA A 60 -13.53 -5.83 0.71
N TYR A 61 -14.45 -6.59 0.10
CA TYR A 61 -14.45 -6.84 -1.34
C TYR A 61 -14.57 -5.55 -2.14
N ALA A 62 -15.49 -4.65 -1.77
CA ALA A 62 -15.66 -3.35 -2.42
C ALA A 62 -14.42 -2.44 -2.31
N LEU A 63 -13.66 -2.56 -1.22
CA LEU A 63 -12.42 -1.82 -0.98
C LEU A 63 -11.18 -2.53 -1.54
N GLY A 64 -11.32 -3.76 -2.07
CA GLY A 64 -10.21 -4.56 -2.59
C GLY A 64 -9.21 -4.97 -1.51
N VAL A 65 -9.71 -5.38 -0.34
CA VAL A 65 -8.94 -5.92 0.80
C VAL A 65 -9.66 -7.15 1.37
N THR A 66 -9.02 -7.87 2.29
CA THR A 66 -9.68 -8.93 3.06
C THR A 66 -10.33 -8.38 4.34
N PRO A 67 -11.34 -9.06 4.91
CA PRO A 67 -11.94 -8.68 6.20
C PRO A 67 -10.91 -8.57 7.33
N GLU A 68 -9.90 -9.45 7.32
CA GLU A 68 -8.81 -9.49 8.29
C GLU A 68 -7.96 -8.21 8.23
N VAL A 69 -7.74 -7.65 7.04
CA VAL A 69 -7.04 -6.37 6.88
C VAL A 69 -7.82 -5.25 7.56
N ILE A 70 -9.15 -5.23 7.46
CA ILE A 70 -9.97 -4.23 8.16
C ILE A 70 -9.90 -4.44 9.67
N LYS A 71 -10.02 -5.67 10.15
CA LYS A 71 -9.99 -5.99 11.59
C LYS A 71 -8.64 -5.64 12.24
N ASN A 72 -7.54 -5.91 11.55
CA ASN A 72 -6.18 -5.69 12.04
C ASN A 72 -5.59 -4.34 11.63
N PHE A 73 -6.40 -3.47 11.02
CA PHE A 73 -5.94 -2.15 10.59
C PHE A 73 -5.43 -1.34 11.78
N ASP A 74 -4.22 -0.81 11.62
CA ASP A 74 -3.51 0.03 12.57
C ASP A 74 -2.82 1.16 11.78
N GLU A 75 -3.25 2.39 12.04
CA GLU A 75 -2.79 3.60 11.36
C GLU A 75 -1.29 3.86 11.60
N ASP A 76 -0.79 3.51 12.78
CA ASP A 76 0.60 3.79 13.18
C ASP A 76 1.56 2.83 12.45
N ARG A 77 1.12 1.60 12.20
CA ARG A 77 1.85 0.63 11.35
C ARG A 77 1.96 1.10 9.91
N ILE A 78 0.94 1.74 9.36
CA ILE A 78 0.96 2.22 7.97
C ILE A 78 1.87 3.45 7.85
N THR A 79 1.80 4.38 8.81
CA THR A 79 2.62 5.59 8.83
C THR A 79 4.12 5.28 8.98
N TYR A 80 4.46 4.28 9.81
CA TYR A 80 5.85 3.80 9.92
C TYR A 80 6.39 3.30 8.59
N HIS A 81 5.57 2.61 7.78
CA HIS A 81 6.01 2.20 6.45
C HIS A 81 6.12 3.41 5.51
N ILE A 82 5.14 4.32 5.44
CA ILE A 82 5.19 5.49 4.54
C ILE A 82 6.46 6.35 4.76
N ASN A 83 6.86 6.56 6.01
CA ASN A 83 8.07 7.34 6.32
C ASN A 83 9.39 6.61 5.96
N ASN A 84 9.35 5.28 5.86
CA ASN A 84 10.46 4.45 5.38
C ASN A 84 10.33 4.09 3.87
N VAL A 85 9.25 4.50 3.20
CA VAL A 85 8.89 4.20 1.79
C VAL A 85 9.30 5.35 0.85
N TYR A 86 10.45 5.96 1.09
CA TYR A 86 11.18 6.60 -0.02
C TYR A 86 11.91 5.58 -0.90
N ASP A 87 11.74 4.28 -0.63
CA ASP A 87 12.47 3.18 -1.27
C ASP A 87 11.57 1.99 -1.70
N VAL A 88 10.30 2.22 -2.08
CA VAL A 88 9.44 1.14 -2.56
C VAL A 88 8.68 1.55 -3.82
N HIS A 89 9.30 1.29 -4.97
CA HIS A 89 8.63 1.22 -6.25
C HIS A 89 7.88 -0.12 -6.36
N ASP A 90 6.61 -0.03 -6.76
CA ASP A 90 5.66 -1.12 -7.01
C ASP A 90 5.03 -1.82 -5.79
N PHE A 91 3.72 -1.63 -5.67
CA PHE A 91 2.88 -2.19 -4.63
C PHE A 91 1.93 -3.21 -5.26
N GLU A 92 2.36 -4.47 -5.38
CA GLU A 92 1.44 -5.57 -5.72
C GLU A 92 0.78 -6.10 -4.45
N ILE A 93 -0.54 -5.96 -4.35
CA ILE A 93 -1.35 -6.58 -3.31
C ILE A 93 -1.48 -8.07 -3.65
N LYS A 94 -0.79 -8.95 -2.92
CA LYS A 94 -1.04 -10.40 -2.96
C LYS A 94 -2.06 -10.80 -1.90
N ASP A 95 -2.93 -11.72 -2.30
CA ASP A 95 -4.26 -12.09 -1.78
C ASP A 95 -4.34 -12.63 -0.33
N ASN A 96 -3.38 -12.33 0.55
CA ASN A 96 -3.32 -12.89 1.91
C ASN A 96 -3.03 -11.86 3.01
N GLY A 97 -3.23 -10.56 2.76
CA GLY A 97 -3.03 -9.51 3.78
C GLY A 97 -1.59 -9.33 4.30
N ASN A 98 -0.65 -10.17 3.83
CA ASN A 98 0.77 -10.01 4.06
C ASN A 98 1.36 -9.13 2.96
N PHE A 99 1.70 -7.90 3.32
CA PHE A 99 2.50 -7.00 2.49
C PHE A 99 3.90 -7.60 2.38
N ILE A 100 4.16 -8.35 1.30
CA ILE A 100 5.53 -8.72 0.95
C ILE A 100 6.06 -7.56 0.12
N ALA A 101 6.79 -6.64 0.77
CA ALA A 101 7.66 -5.75 0.03
C ALA A 101 8.62 -6.64 -0.77
N GLN A 102 8.55 -6.60 -2.10
CA GLN A 102 9.71 -7.03 -2.89
C GLN A 102 10.83 -6.09 -2.47
N GLN A 103 11.79 -6.59 -1.70
CA GLN A 103 13.00 -5.86 -1.42
C GLN A 103 13.80 -5.79 -2.71
N VAL A 104 13.49 -4.81 -3.54
CA VAL A 104 14.39 -4.39 -4.60
C VAL A 104 15.52 -3.69 -3.89
N ASN A 105 16.68 -4.33 -3.73
CA ASN A 105 17.84 -3.67 -3.16
C ASN A 105 18.35 -2.65 -4.19
N PRO A 106 18.15 -1.34 -4.00
CA PRO A 106 18.50 -0.34 -5.00
C PRO A 106 20.01 -0.34 -5.31
N ILE A 107 20.85 -0.72 -4.34
CA ILE A 107 22.30 -0.82 -4.52
C ILE A 107 22.64 -1.91 -5.54
N GLU A 108 21.98 -3.07 -5.45
CA GLU A 108 22.22 -4.20 -6.35
C GLU A 108 21.79 -3.86 -7.78
N LYS A 109 20.66 -3.16 -7.93
CA LYS A 109 20.17 -2.73 -9.24
C LYS A 109 21.04 -1.63 -9.86
N ILE A 110 21.58 -0.73 -9.05
CA ILE A 110 22.56 0.27 -9.48
C ILE A 110 23.85 -0.45 -9.93
N ALA A 111 24.35 -1.40 -9.15
CA ALA A 111 25.54 -2.18 -9.53
C ALA A 111 25.35 -2.90 -10.87
N GLU A 112 24.22 -3.55 -11.08
CA GLU A 112 23.87 -4.22 -12.34
C GLU A 112 23.85 -3.23 -13.54
N LEU A 113 23.25 -2.05 -13.36
CA LEU A 113 23.24 -1.00 -14.40
C LEU A 113 24.65 -0.51 -14.71
N TYR A 114 25.51 -0.36 -13.71
CA TYR A 114 26.91 0.03 -13.89
C TYR A 114 27.71 -1.03 -14.64
N GLU A 115 27.52 -2.32 -14.33
CA GLU A 115 28.18 -3.41 -15.06
C GLU A 115 27.76 -3.43 -16.54
N ARG A 116 26.46 -3.28 -16.82
CA ARG A 116 25.95 -3.19 -18.21
C ARG A 116 26.50 -1.98 -18.96
N LEU A 117 26.61 -0.82 -18.30
CA LEU A 117 27.21 0.37 -18.89
C LEU A 117 28.69 0.13 -19.21
N LEU A 118 29.44 -0.45 -18.28
CA LEU A 118 30.85 -0.76 -18.49
C LEU A 118 31.06 -1.72 -19.67
N GLN A 119 30.16 -2.70 -19.80
CA GLN A 119 30.16 -3.64 -20.92
C GLN A 119 29.89 -2.94 -22.25
N SER A 120 28.88 -2.06 -22.32
CA SER A 120 28.59 -1.26 -23.50
C SER A 120 29.76 -0.37 -23.93
N GLU A 121 30.48 0.23 -22.98
CA GLU A 121 31.65 1.06 -23.27
C GLU A 121 32.82 0.21 -23.83
N ARG A 122 33.03 -1.00 -23.30
CA ARG A 122 34.04 -1.94 -23.80
C ARG A 122 33.75 -2.38 -25.23
N GLU A 123 32.52 -2.78 -25.51
CA GLU A 123 32.08 -3.20 -26.85
C GLU A 123 32.25 -2.08 -27.88
N LYS A 124 31.91 -0.85 -27.51
CA LYS A 124 32.10 0.33 -28.35
C LYS A 124 33.57 0.59 -28.67
N LEU A 125 34.46 0.50 -27.67
CA LEU A 125 35.90 0.65 -27.89
C LEU A 125 36.48 -0.44 -28.79
N GLU A 126 35.98 -1.67 -28.67
CA GLU A 126 36.41 -2.78 -29.53
C GLU A 126 35.99 -2.56 -30.98
N LEU A 127 34.75 -2.12 -31.22
CA LEU A 127 34.28 -1.73 -32.55
C LEU A 127 35.13 -0.59 -33.15
N LEU A 128 35.43 0.45 -32.38
CA LEU A 128 36.32 1.55 -32.84
C LEU A 128 37.74 1.06 -33.16
N LYS A 129 38.31 0.17 -32.33
CA LYS A 129 39.64 -0.41 -32.59
C LYS A 129 39.66 -1.24 -33.87
N ASN A 130 38.58 -1.98 -34.15
CA ASN A 130 38.47 -2.80 -35.35
C ASN A 130 38.25 -1.94 -36.60
N GLN A 131 37.53 -0.82 -36.49
CA GLN A 131 37.38 0.16 -37.58
C GLN A 131 38.70 0.87 -37.92
N ASN A 132 39.54 1.19 -36.94
CA ASN A 132 40.83 1.84 -37.16
C ASN A 132 41.96 0.87 -37.58
N LYS A 133 41.70 -0.44 -37.64
CA LYS A 133 42.65 -1.47 -38.11
C LYS A 133 42.39 -1.91 -39.55
N ALA A 134 41.32 -1.42 -40.18
CA ALA A 134 41.03 -1.57 -41.61
C ALA A 134 41.56 -0.34 -42.37
#